data_AF-A0A1X0FXI6-F1
#
_entry.id   AF-A0A1X0FXI6-F1
#
_cell.length_a   1.000
_cell.length_b   1.000
_cell.length_c   1.000
_cell.angle_alpha   90.00
_cell.angle_beta   90.00
_cell.angle_gamma   90.00
#
_symmetry.space_group_name_H-M   'P 1'
#
loop_
_entity.id
_entity.type
_entity.pdbx_description
1 polymer ?
#
loop_
_entity_poly.entity_id
_entity_poly.type
_entity_poly.pdbx_seq_one_letter_code
_entity_poly.pdbx_strand_id
1 'polypeptide(L)'
;MNSPKWMVHWPQRRPTATIYQLTDRLHKGHIARVPAHQITATVAAWLADLGADSPLVDELERAVCGGDWAAAHALSECLAIEIAVAD
;
A
#
# COMPACT_ATOMS: atom_id res chain seq x y z
N MET A 1 36.11 25.54 -11.47
CA MET A 1 35.14 24.70 -12.20
C MET A 1 35.60 23.25 -12.16
N ASN A 2 35.09 22.44 -11.23
CA ASN A 2 34.69 21.05 -11.50
C ASN A 2 34.02 20.49 -10.22
N SER A 3 32.76 20.12 -10.36
CA SER A 3 31.93 19.61 -9.27
C SER A 3 32.26 18.14 -8.99
N PRO A 4 32.44 17.71 -7.72
CA PRO A 4 32.41 16.30 -7.41
C PRO A 4 30.97 15.80 -7.39
N LYS A 5 30.65 14.98 -8.39
CA LYS A 5 29.42 14.21 -8.49
C LYS A 5 29.46 13.06 -7.48
N TRP A 6 29.27 13.38 -6.20
CA TRP A 6 28.97 12.37 -5.20
C TRP A 6 27.48 12.42 -4.93
N MET A 7 26.74 11.67 -5.75
CA MET A 7 25.40 11.23 -5.37
C MET A 7 25.59 10.45 -4.09
N VAL A 8 25.24 11.10 -2.99
CA VAL A 8 25.01 10.48 -1.71
C VAL A 8 23.94 9.42 -1.93
N HIS A 9 24.39 8.18 -2.11
CA HIS A 9 23.57 7.01 -1.84
C HIS A 9 23.29 7.05 -0.34
N TRP A 10 22.34 7.90 0.07
CA TRP A 10 21.78 7.82 1.39
C TRP A 10 21.24 6.40 1.50
N PRO A 11 21.75 5.56 2.42
CA PRO A 11 20.97 4.42 2.81
C PRO A 11 19.72 5.06 3.39
N GLN A 12 18.62 5.05 2.62
CA GLN A 12 17.29 5.23 3.19
C GLN A 12 17.29 4.26 4.35
N ARG A 13 17.46 4.80 5.57
CA ARG A 13 17.15 4.12 6.80
C ARG A 13 15.71 3.75 6.60
N ARG A 14 15.47 2.55 6.07
CA ARG A 14 14.15 1.99 6.00
C ARG A 14 13.76 1.97 7.47
N PRO A 15 12.78 2.78 7.90
CA PRO A 15 12.13 2.48 9.16
C PRO A 15 11.77 1.01 9.07
N THR A 16 11.94 0.25 10.14
CA THR A 16 11.45 -1.12 10.22
C THR A 16 9.97 -1.07 9.82
N ALA A 17 9.70 -1.26 8.53
CA ALA A 17 8.45 -0.83 7.95
C ALA A 17 7.49 -1.93 8.36
N THR A 18 6.53 -1.58 9.21
CA THR A 18 5.45 -2.48 9.58
C THR A 18 4.94 -3.12 8.29
N ILE A 19 5.09 -4.44 8.21
CA ILE A 19 4.63 -5.19 7.05
C ILE A 19 3.15 -5.40 7.28
N TYR A 20 2.35 -5.11 6.26
CA TYR A 20 0.92 -5.37 6.26
C TYR A 20 0.65 -6.53 5.33
N GLN A 21 -0.14 -7.48 5.80
CA GLN A 21 -0.72 -8.53 5.00
C GLN A 21 -2.07 -8.05 4.47
N LEU A 22 -2.19 -7.98 3.14
CA LEU A 22 -3.43 -7.77 2.44
C LEU A 22 -3.98 -9.12 2.03
N THR A 23 -5.27 -9.35 2.24
CA THR A 23 -5.99 -10.52 1.75
C THR A 23 -7.16 -10.05 0.90
N ASP A 24 -7.14 -10.37 -0.39
CA ASP A 24 -8.30 -10.17 -1.26
C ASP A 24 -9.36 -11.26 -0.97
N ARG A 25 -10.52 -10.84 -0.47
CA ARG A 25 -11.65 -11.76 -0.21
C ARG A 25 -12.54 -11.95 -1.44
N LEU A 26 -12.40 -11.14 -2.49
CA LEU A 26 -13.22 -11.25 -3.70
C LEU A 26 -12.69 -12.33 -4.66
N HIS A 27 -11.37 -12.48 -4.80
CA HIS A 27 -10.78 -13.41 -5.76
C HIS A 27 -9.74 -14.34 -5.14
N LYS A 28 -10.01 -15.65 -5.20
CA LYS A 28 -9.08 -16.79 -4.98
C LYS A 28 -8.08 -16.70 -3.80
N GLY A 29 -8.27 -15.77 -2.86
CA GLY A 29 -7.36 -15.53 -1.74
C GLY A 29 -6.00 -15.01 -2.17
N HIS A 30 -5.92 -13.91 -2.94
CA HIS A 30 -4.64 -13.24 -3.14
C HIS A 30 -4.15 -12.67 -1.81
N ILE A 31 -2.98 -13.14 -1.36
CA ILE A 31 -2.33 -12.66 -0.15
C ILE A 31 -1.05 -11.93 -0.57
N ALA A 32 -0.91 -10.66 -0.18
CA ALA A 32 0.30 -9.88 -0.41
C ALA A 32 0.80 -9.31 0.91
N ARG A 33 2.11 -9.42 1.15
CA ARG A 33 2.76 -8.81 2.33
C ARG A 33 3.60 -7.63 1.86
N VAL A 34 3.18 -6.42 2.21
CA VAL A 34 3.80 -5.19 1.73
C VAL A 34 3.90 -4.14 2.84
N PRO A 35 4.90 -3.24 2.79
CA PRO A 35 4.94 -2.08 3.69
C PRO A 35 3.76 -1.13 3.41
N ALA A 36 3.44 -0.26 4.39
CA ALA A 36 2.32 0.69 4.31
C ALA A 36 2.24 1.45 2.98
N HIS A 37 3.37 1.95 2.47
CA HIS A 37 3.43 2.74 1.23
C HIS A 37 3.14 1.92 -0.05
N GLN A 38 3.10 0.60 0.05
CA GLN A 38 2.78 -0.30 -1.08
C GLN A 38 1.37 -0.88 -0.99
N ILE A 39 0.62 -0.63 0.09
CA ILE A 39 -0.77 -1.11 0.25
C ILE A 39 -1.60 -0.67 -0.95
N THR A 40 -1.66 0.65 -1.22
CA THR A 40 -2.46 1.21 -2.30
C THR A 40 -2.07 0.66 -3.67
N ALA A 41 -0.77 0.62 -3.98
CA ALA A 41 -0.29 0.11 -5.27
C ALA A 41 -0.68 -1.36 -5.48
N THR A 42 -0.68 -2.17 -4.42
CA THR A 42 -1.08 -3.57 -4.47
C THR A 42 -2.59 -3.71 -4.69
N VAL A 43 -3.39 -2.94 -3.97
CA VAL A 43 -4.86 -2.88 -4.14
C VAL A 43 -5.22 -2.43 -5.57
N ALA A 44 -4.56 -1.39 -6.07
CA ALA A 44 -4.74 -0.87 -7.43
C ALA A 44 -4.46 -1.95 -8.49
N ALA A 45 -3.36 -2.69 -8.33
CA ALA A 45 -3.01 -3.78 -9.24
C ALA A 45 -4.06 -4.90 -9.23
N TRP A 46 -4.57 -5.28 -8.06
CA TRP A 46 -5.63 -6.29 -7.95
C TRP A 46 -6.93 -5.83 -8.59
N LEU A 47 -7.33 -4.57 -8.42
CA LEU A 47 -8.53 -4.04 -9.05
C LEU A 47 -8.35 -3.89 -10.57
N ALA A 48 -7.17 -3.50 -11.04
CA ALA A 48 -6.84 -3.43 -12.46
C ALA A 48 -6.92 -4.81 -13.13
N ASP A 49 -6.49 -5.88 -12.45
CA ASP A 49 -6.65 -7.26 -12.94
C ASP A 49 -8.13 -7.66 -13.08
N LEU A 50 -9.03 -7.03 -12.31
CA LEU A 50 -10.48 -7.20 -12.42
C LEU A 50 -11.13 -6.25 -13.45
N GLY A 51 -10.35 -5.35 -14.06
CA GLY A 51 -10.85 -4.30 -14.94
C GLY A 51 -11.65 -3.21 -14.21
N ALA A 52 -11.52 -3.14 -12.88
CA ALA A 52 -12.16 -2.12 -12.05
C ALA A 52 -11.14 -1.02 -11.72
N ASP A 53 -11.44 0.21 -12.10
CA ASP A 53 -10.75 1.39 -11.60
C ASP A 53 -11.73 2.10 -10.67
N SER A 54 -11.37 2.22 -9.39
CA SER A 54 -12.27 2.75 -8.37
C SER A 54 -11.61 3.93 -7.66
N PRO A 55 -12.31 5.08 -7.54
CA PRO A 55 -11.80 6.25 -6.80
C PRO A 55 -11.56 5.95 -5.31
N LEU A 56 -12.05 4.81 -4.81
CA LEU A 56 -11.77 4.31 -3.47
C LEU A 56 -10.29 4.00 -3.23
N VAL A 57 -9.53 3.71 -4.30
CA VAL A 57 -8.07 3.48 -4.20
C VAL A 57 -7.32 4.76 -3.89
N ASP A 58 -7.67 5.87 -4.55
CA ASP A 58 -7.06 7.18 -4.29
C ASP A 58 -7.37 7.67 -2.87
N GLU A 59 -8.62 7.46 -2.42
CA GLU A 59 -9.02 7.76 -1.04
C GLU A 59 -8.28 6.89 -0.02
N LEU A 60 -8.02 5.62 -0.35
CA LEU A 60 -7.23 4.71 0.48
C LEU A 60 -5.78 5.18 0.57
N GLU A 61 -5.18 5.62 -0.55
CA GLU A 61 -3.85 6.23 -0.54
C GLU A 61 -3.78 7.41 0.40
N ARG A 62 -4.77 8.30 0.32
CA ARG A 62 -4.83 9.50 1.14
C ARG A 62 -5.00 9.18 2.62
N ALA A 63 -5.80 8.18 2.95
CA ALA A 63 -5.96 7.70 4.33
C ALA A 63 -4.65 7.09 4.87
N VAL A 64 -4.00 6.20 4.12
CA VAL A 64 -2.73 5.56 4.52
C VAL A 64 -1.60 6.59 4.65
N CYS A 65 -1.47 7.50 3.68
CA CYS A 65 -0.48 8.58 3.73
C CYS A 65 -0.76 9.59 4.86
N GLY A 66 -2.04 9.84 5.16
CA GLY A 66 -2.47 10.68 6.28
C GLY A 66 -2.36 10.01 7.66
N GLY A 67 -2.09 8.70 7.71
CA GLY A 67 -2.09 7.91 8.95
C GLY A 67 -3.48 7.62 9.51
N ASP A 68 -4.55 7.88 8.74
CA ASP A 68 -5.93 7.57 9.10
C ASP A 68 -6.25 6.10 8.81
N TRP A 69 -5.76 5.24 9.69
CA TRP A 69 -5.98 3.79 9.58
C TRP A 69 -7.45 3.40 9.77
N ALA A 70 -8.26 4.23 10.44
CA ALA A 70 -9.69 3.98 10.60
C ALA A 70 -10.42 4.12 9.26
N ALA A 71 -10.14 5.20 8.52
CA ALA A 71 -10.64 5.37 7.16
C ALA A 71 -10.09 4.29 6.21
N ALA A 72 -8.81 3.96 6.32
CA ALA A 72 -8.19 2.91 5.50
C ALA A 72 -8.88 1.54 5.68
N HIS A 73 -9.22 1.17 6.93
CA HIS A 73 -9.98 -0.05 7.20
C HIS A 73 -11.43 0.01 6.68
N ALA A 74 -12.11 1.14 6.78
CA ALA A 74 -13.46 1.28 6.23
C ALA A 74 -13.47 1.11 4.70
N LEU A 75 -12.49 1.71 4.01
CA LEU A 75 -12.32 1.60 2.57
C LEU A 75 -11.91 0.18 2.16
N SER A 76 -11.04 -0.48 2.94
CA SER A 76 -10.66 -1.87 2.67
C SER A 76 -11.84 -2.82 2.80
N GLU A 77 -12.73 -2.64 3.78
CA GLU A 77 -13.98 -3.40 3.89
C GLU A 77 -14.90 -3.18 2.67
N CYS A 78 -15.03 -1.94 2.17
CA CYS A 78 -15.80 -1.66 0.95
C CYS A 78 -15.20 -2.35 -0.30
N LEU A 79 -13.88 -2.46 -0.36
CA LEU A 79 -13.16 -3.17 -1.41
C LEU A 79 -13.08 -4.69 -1.17
N ALA A 80 -13.64 -5.17 -0.04
CA ALA A 80 -13.53 -6.55 0.42
C ALA A 80 -12.08 -7.05 0.53
N ILE A 81 -11.18 -6.16 0.94
CA ILE A 81 -9.78 -6.43 1.25
C ILE A 81 -9.58 -6.36 2.76
N GLU A 82 -8.96 -7.40 3.31
CA GLU A 82 -8.51 -7.39 4.70
C GLU A 82 -7.08 -6.85 4.77
N ILE A 83 -6.82 -5.89 5.65
CA ILE A 83 -5.48 -5.37 5.93
C ILE A 83 -5.15 -5.73 7.38
N ALA A 84 -4.13 -6.55 7.58
CA ALA A 84 -3.65 -6.93 8.91
C ALA A 84 -2.16 -6.60 9.04
N VAL A 85 -1.69 -6.28 10.25
CA VAL A 85 -0.24 -6.21 10.50
C VAL A 85 0.30 -7.64 10.43
N ALA A 86 1.32 -7.85 9.61
CA ALA A 86 2.01 -9.11 9.52
C ALA A 86 3.11 -9.14 10.60
N ASP A 87 2.95 -10.05 11.56
CA ASP A 87 3.96 -10.38 12.57
C ASP A 87 5.26 -10.91 11.94
#